data_AF-A0A0F5VJN2-F1
#
_entry.id   AF-A0A0F5VJN2-F1
#
_cell.length_a   1.000
_cell.length_b   1.000
_cell.length_c   1.000
_cell.angle_alpha   90.00
_cell.angle_beta   90.00
_cell.angle_gamma   90.00
#
_symmetry.space_group_name_H-M   'P 1'
#
loop_
_entity.id
_entity.type
_entity.pdbx_description
1 polymer ?
#
loop_
_entity_poly.entity_id
_entity_poly.type
_entity_poly.pdbx_seq_one_letter_code
_entity_poly.pdbx_strand_id
1 'polypeptide(L)'
;MTDSNAATAPALFDYSPWLYWTQATDDDRARQRAFQQTMRKTGAEYSIGEDCYVSPLAAVQNEQLHLGPRSYIAAGAYLTGTLRTGRDCTVNPYTVVRGTIELGDAVRIGAHTSLLAFNHGYEDPDTEVFRQP
;
A
#
# COMPACT_ATOMS: atom_id res chain seq x y z
N MET A 1 -22.77 22.98 14.07
CA MET A 1 -23.15 22.07 12.98
C MET A 1 -22.44 22.58 11.74
N THR A 2 -21.18 22.18 11.56
CA THR A 2 -20.35 22.62 10.44
C THR A 2 -20.17 21.42 9.52
N ASP A 3 -20.73 21.55 8.32
CA ASP A 3 -20.42 20.70 7.18
C ASP A 3 -18.91 20.52 7.05
N SER A 4 -18.45 19.27 7.05
CA SER A 4 -17.08 18.93 6.63
C SER A 4 -17.09 17.63 5.84
N ASN A 5 -17.97 17.55 4.85
CA ASN A 5 -17.91 16.50 3.82
C ASN A 5 -17.26 17.03 2.52
N ALA A 6 -16.44 18.08 2.62
CA ALA A 6 -15.59 18.49 1.52
C ALA A 6 -14.43 17.50 1.43
N ALA A 7 -14.49 16.60 0.45
CA ALA A 7 -13.36 15.74 0.10
C ALA A 7 -12.13 16.63 -0.10
N THR A 8 -11.13 16.50 0.77
CA THR A 8 -9.89 17.26 0.67
C THR A 8 -9.18 16.83 -0.60
N ALA A 9 -8.71 17.78 -1.40
CA ALA A 9 -7.95 17.47 -2.61
C ALA A 9 -6.76 16.55 -2.27
N PRO A 10 -6.40 15.59 -3.14
CA PRO A 10 -5.24 14.74 -2.91
C PRO A 10 -3.98 15.56 -2.65
N ALA A 11 -3.18 15.17 -1.67
CA ALA A 11 -1.91 15.83 -1.38
C ALA A 11 -0.87 15.45 -2.45
N LEU A 12 0.11 16.33 -2.69
CA LEU A 12 1.21 16.08 -3.63
C LEU A 12 1.87 14.70 -3.43
N PHE A 13 2.13 14.35 -2.17
CA PHE A 13 2.84 13.13 -1.81
C PHE A 13 2.01 11.86 -1.97
N ASP A 14 0.69 11.96 -2.10
CA ASP A 14 -0.16 10.80 -2.34
C ASP A 14 0.20 10.11 -3.65
N TYR A 15 0.31 10.90 -4.72
CA TYR A 15 0.68 10.42 -6.05
C TYR A 15 2.18 10.48 -6.33
N SER A 16 2.90 11.34 -5.61
CA SER A 16 4.36 11.52 -5.75
C SER A 16 5.13 11.30 -4.44
N PRO A 17 5.09 10.10 -3.81
CA PRO A 17 5.78 9.86 -2.54
C PRO A 17 7.29 10.10 -2.59
N TRP A 18 7.92 9.97 -3.76
CA TRP A 18 9.36 10.22 -3.93
C TRP A 18 9.78 11.66 -3.60
N LEU A 19 8.85 12.61 -3.59
CA LEU A 19 9.12 14.01 -3.20
C LEU A 19 9.07 14.21 -1.68
N TYR A 20 8.44 13.29 -0.93
CA TYR A 20 8.18 13.43 0.50
C TYR A 20 9.46 13.71 1.30
N TRP A 21 10.52 12.94 1.07
CA TRP A 21 11.76 13.10 1.83
C TRP A 21 12.42 14.46 1.61
N THR A 22 12.29 15.05 0.42
CA THR A 22 12.93 16.31 0.03
C THR A 22 12.07 17.55 0.22
N GLN A 23 10.74 17.41 0.21
CA GLN A 23 9.80 18.55 0.15
C GLN A 23 8.79 18.57 1.29
N ALA A 24 8.64 17.50 2.07
CA ALA A 24 7.68 17.47 3.18
C ALA A 24 8.11 18.43 4.30
N THR A 25 7.17 19.29 4.67
CA THR A 25 7.25 20.15 5.86
C THR A 25 7.15 19.34 7.15
N ASP A 26 7.41 19.95 8.29
CA ASP A 26 7.22 19.29 9.59
C ASP A 26 5.75 18.90 9.84
N ASP A 27 4.81 19.71 9.36
CA ASP A 27 3.38 19.42 9.43
C ASP A 27 3.00 18.22 8.55
N ASP A 28 3.56 18.11 7.34
CA ASP A 28 3.38 16.93 6.49
C ASP A 28 3.91 15.66 7.16
N ARG A 29 5.06 15.76 7.82
CA ARG A 29 5.67 14.65 8.56
C ARG A 29 4.85 14.28 9.79
N ALA A 30 4.33 15.25 10.51
CA ALA A 30 3.43 15.03 11.64
C ALA A 30 2.14 14.33 11.20
N ARG A 31 1.52 14.78 10.10
CA ARG A 31 0.30 14.15 9.53
C ARG A 31 0.56 12.71 9.10
N GLN A 32 1.68 12.45 8.44
CA GLN A 32 2.02 11.10 8.01
C GLN A 32 2.23 10.14 9.19
N ARG A 33 2.96 10.58 10.23
CA ARG A 33 3.14 9.79 11.46
C ARG A 33 1.81 9.51 12.15
N ALA A 34 0.94 10.52 12.26
CA ALA A 34 -0.39 10.35 12.84
C ALA A 34 -1.22 9.34 12.05
N PHE A 35 -1.21 9.43 10.71
CA PHE A 35 -1.91 8.47 9.85
C PHE A 35 -1.37 7.04 10.01
N GLN A 36 -0.05 6.84 10.02
CA GLN A 36 0.54 5.52 10.23
C GLN A 36 0.19 4.91 11.60
N GLN A 37 0.02 5.74 12.63
CA GLN A 37 -0.44 5.28 13.94
C GLN A 37 -1.90 4.79 13.91
N THR A 38 -2.77 5.39 13.10
CA THR A 38 -4.17 4.95 12.96
C THR A 38 -4.33 3.69 12.11
N MET A 39 -3.35 3.35 11.27
CA MET A 39 -3.38 2.14 10.44
C MET A 39 -3.37 0.83 11.25
N ARG A 40 -3.12 0.88 12.56
CA ARG A 40 -3.20 -0.29 13.46
C ARG A 40 -4.66 -0.74 13.60
N LYS A 41 -5.14 -1.55 12.66
CA LYS A 41 -6.47 -2.16 12.68
C LYS A 41 -6.46 -3.39 13.60
N THR A 42 -7.55 -3.60 14.34
CA THR A 42 -7.74 -4.81 15.16
C THR A 42 -7.64 -6.06 14.29
N GLY A 43 -6.69 -6.95 14.59
CA GLY A 43 -6.50 -8.22 13.88
C GLY A 43 -5.53 -8.18 12.69
N ALA A 44 -4.98 -7.01 12.34
CA ALA A 44 -3.94 -6.91 11.30
C ALA A 44 -2.55 -6.69 11.92
N GLU A 45 -1.53 -7.35 11.38
CA GLU A 45 -0.13 -7.24 11.84
C GLU A 45 0.64 -6.25 10.96
N TYR A 46 0.61 -4.97 11.34
CA TYR A 46 1.29 -3.91 10.59
C TYR A 46 2.58 -3.45 11.27
N SER A 47 3.66 -3.51 10.51
CA SER A 47 4.99 -3.01 10.85
C SER A 47 5.43 -2.05 9.76
N ILE A 48 5.57 -0.77 10.10
CA ILE A 48 6.00 0.28 9.19
C ILE A 48 7.36 0.78 9.66
N GLY A 49 8.38 0.63 8.83
CA GLY A 49 9.75 1.03 9.10
C GLY A 49 9.95 2.54 9.14
N GLU A 50 11.12 2.96 9.61
CA GLU A 50 11.52 4.37 9.65
C GLU A 50 11.44 5.03 8.27
N ASP A 51 11.04 6.30 8.25
CA ASP A 51 10.97 7.14 7.05
C ASP A 51 10.12 6.54 5.91
N CYS A 52 9.13 5.70 6.20
CA CYS A 52 8.19 5.21 5.19
C CYS A 52 7.08 6.23 4.90
N TYR A 53 6.52 6.17 3.69
CA TYR A 53 5.31 6.90 3.31
C TYR A 53 4.20 5.94 2.89
N VAL A 54 2.98 6.20 3.34
CA VAL A 54 1.77 5.46 2.96
C VAL A 54 0.69 6.49 2.68
N SER A 55 0.23 6.56 1.44
CA SER A 55 -0.86 7.45 1.05
C SER A 55 -2.17 7.03 1.74
N PRO A 56 -2.92 7.97 2.34
CA PRO A 56 -4.29 7.72 2.80
C PRO A 56 -5.26 7.32 1.68
N LEU A 57 -4.89 7.52 0.42
CA LEU A 57 -5.66 7.11 -0.76
C LEU A 57 -5.33 5.68 -1.23
N ALA A 58 -4.42 4.98 -0.56
CA ALA A 58 -4.16 3.57 -0.83
C ALA A 58 -5.17 2.67 -0.10
N ALA A 59 -5.68 1.65 -0.79
CA ALA A 59 -6.49 0.60 -0.21
C ALA A 59 -5.58 -0.46 0.45
N VAL A 60 -5.04 -0.13 1.63
CA VAL A 60 -4.25 -1.07 2.44
C VAL A 60 -5.18 -1.94 3.27
N GLN A 61 -5.36 -3.17 2.82
CA GLN A 61 -6.29 -4.18 3.36
C GLN A 61 -5.59 -5.51 3.66
N ASN A 62 -4.26 -5.51 3.75
CA ASN A 62 -3.49 -6.66 4.17
C ASN A 62 -3.90 -7.16 5.57
N GLU A 63 -3.83 -8.46 5.79
CA GLU A 63 -3.81 -9.05 7.14
C GLU A 63 -2.42 -8.90 7.77
N GLN A 64 -1.36 -8.94 6.96
CA GLN A 64 0.02 -8.73 7.38
C GLN A 64 0.74 -7.76 6.44
N LEU A 65 1.30 -6.69 6.99
CA LEU A 65 2.09 -5.72 6.24
C LEU A 65 3.39 -5.43 6.98
N HIS A 66 4.51 -5.77 6.35
CA HIS A 66 5.83 -5.30 6.76
C HIS A 66 6.42 -4.40 5.68
N LEU A 67 6.45 -3.10 5.97
CA LEU A 67 7.06 -2.10 5.11
C LEU A 67 8.46 -1.77 5.63
N GLY A 68 9.51 -2.20 4.92
CA GLY A 68 10.89 -1.91 5.30
C GLY A 68 11.22 -0.42 5.17
N PRO A 69 12.26 0.08 5.85
CA PRO A 69 12.52 1.52 5.99
C PRO A 69 12.74 2.22 4.65
N ARG A 70 12.39 3.51 4.58
CA ARG A 70 12.45 4.37 3.37
C ARG A 70 11.65 3.83 2.17
N SER A 71 10.64 3.00 2.43
CA SER A 71 9.75 2.49 1.40
C SER A 71 8.47 3.31 1.31
N TYR A 72 7.75 3.20 0.19
CA TYR A 72 6.46 3.87 0.06
C TYR A 72 5.36 3.06 -0.62
N ILE A 73 4.13 3.38 -0.23
CA ILE A 73 2.88 2.95 -0.88
C ILE A 73 2.13 4.22 -1.34
N ALA A 74 1.98 4.35 -2.65
CA ALA A 74 1.34 5.50 -3.29
C ALA A 74 -0.19 5.35 -3.41
N ALA A 75 -0.85 6.43 -3.79
CA ALA A 75 -2.29 6.52 -3.96
C ALA A 75 -2.85 5.48 -4.94
N GLY A 76 -4.06 5.00 -4.63
CA GLY A 76 -4.76 4.04 -5.47
C GLY A 76 -4.14 2.64 -5.49
N ALA A 77 -3.02 2.40 -4.80
CA ALA A 77 -2.50 1.05 -4.61
C ALA A 77 -3.52 0.20 -3.85
N TYR A 78 -3.73 -1.03 -4.29
CA TYR A 78 -4.66 -1.97 -3.69
C TYR A 78 -3.90 -3.21 -3.20
N LEU A 79 -3.84 -3.38 -1.88
CA LEU A 79 -3.02 -4.38 -1.23
C LEU A 79 -3.86 -5.30 -0.33
N THR A 80 -3.85 -6.60 -0.59
CA THR A 80 -4.53 -7.65 0.22
C THR A 80 -3.61 -8.84 0.45
N GLY A 81 -3.85 -9.65 1.49
CA GLY A 81 -2.97 -10.78 1.80
C GLY A 81 -1.79 -10.35 2.67
N THR A 82 -0.65 -10.99 2.45
CA THR A 82 0.61 -10.69 3.15
C THR A 82 1.58 -9.98 2.22
N LEU A 83 2.07 -8.81 2.63
CA LEU A 83 3.16 -8.12 1.94
C LEU A 83 4.31 -7.87 2.92
N ARG A 84 5.50 -8.37 2.57
CA ARG A 84 6.73 -8.09 3.30
C ARG A 84 7.73 -7.47 2.33
N THR A 85 8.35 -6.38 2.73
CA THR A 85 9.30 -5.65 1.88
C THR A 85 10.62 -5.45 2.61
N GLY A 86 11.73 -5.49 1.87
CA GLY A 86 13.02 -4.97 2.31
C GLY A 86 13.01 -3.45 2.42
N ARG A 87 14.19 -2.85 2.61
CA ARG A 87 14.33 -1.38 2.63
C ARG A 87 14.20 -0.80 1.22
N ASP A 88 13.92 0.50 1.14
CA ASP A 88 13.99 1.29 -0.10
C ASP A 88 13.06 0.78 -1.22
N CYS A 89 11.93 0.14 -0.88
CA CYS A 89 10.97 -0.42 -1.83
C CYS A 89 9.90 0.60 -2.25
N THR A 90 9.39 0.45 -3.47
CA THR A 90 8.33 1.33 -3.97
C THR A 90 7.13 0.57 -4.51
N VAL A 91 5.94 0.93 -4.03
CA VAL A 91 4.65 0.57 -4.60
C VAL A 91 4.04 1.84 -5.19
N ASN A 92 4.17 2.02 -6.51
CA ASN A 92 3.74 3.24 -7.21
C ASN A 92 2.22 3.26 -7.47
N PRO A 93 1.66 4.41 -7.93
CA PRO A 93 0.21 4.58 -8.01
C PRO A 93 -0.51 3.46 -8.76
N TYR A 94 -1.69 3.09 -8.26
CA TYR A 94 -2.57 2.09 -8.87
C TYR A 94 -1.95 0.69 -9.03
N THR A 95 -0.89 0.37 -8.27
CA THR A 95 -0.36 -0.99 -8.21
C THR A 95 -1.33 -1.93 -7.47
N VAL A 96 -1.53 -3.14 -7.98
CA VAL A 96 -2.29 -4.21 -7.31
C VAL A 96 -1.32 -5.24 -6.75
N VAL A 97 -1.41 -5.53 -5.46
CA VAL A 97 -0.58 -6.55 -4.78
C VAL A 97 -1.49 -7.46 -3.98
N ARG A 98 -1.59 -8.72 -4.38
CA ARG A 98 -2.54 -9.66 -3.76
C ARG A 98 -1.92 -11.04 -3.57
N GLY A 99 -2.15 -11.63 -2.40
CA GLY A 99 -1.62 -12.95 -2.01
C GLY A 99 -0.47 -12.82 -1.02
N THR A 100 0.43 -13.78 -0.98
CA THR A 100 1.62 -13.77 -0.11
C THR A 100 2.86 -13.39 -0.92
N ILE A 101 3.36 -12.17 -0.71
CA ILE A 101 4.45 -11.58 -1.50
C ILE A 101 5.57 -11.08 -0.58
N GLU A 102 6.81 -11.43 -0.92
CA GLU A 102 8.01 -10.91 -0.31
C GLU A 102 8.87 -10.17 -1.35
N LEU A 103 9.28 -8.94 -1.03
CA LEU A 103 10.21 -8.15 -1.83
C LEU A 103 11.56 -8.07 -1.12
N GLY A 104 12.64 -8.21 -1.87
CA GLY A 104 13.99 -7.88 -1.39
C GLY A 104 14.19 -6.37 -1.21
N ASP A 105 15.43 -5.97 -0.94
CA ASP A 105 15.79 -4.55 -0.84
C ASP A 105 15.73 -3.83 -2.20
N ALA A 106 15.37 -2.54 -2.18
CA ALA A 106 15.41 -1.62 -3.31
C ALA A 106 14.54 -2.00 -4.52
N VAL A 107 13.51 -2.82 -4.33
CA VAL A 107 12.57 -3.20 -5.39
C VAL A 107 11.71 -1.99 -5.79
N ARG A 108 11.63 -1.72 -7.10
CA ARG A 108 10.79 -0.65 -7.65
C ARG A 108 9.64 -1.19 -8.49
N ILE A 109 8.44 -1.21 -7.93
CA ILE A 109 7.23 -1.61 -8.67
C ILE A 109 6.65 -0.38 -9.37
N GLY A 110 6.55 -0.41 -10.70
CA GLY A 110 6.00 0.69 -11.50
C GLY A 110 4.49 0.87 -11.31
N ALA A 111 3.97 2.05 -11.66
CA ALA A 111 2.52 2.30 -11.60
C ALA A 111 1.75 1.31 -12.47
N HIS A 112 0.51 0.99 -12.07
CA HIS A 112 -0.36 0.02 -12.76
C HIS A 112 0.19 -1.42 -12.85
N THR A 113 1.20 -1.78 -12.07
CA THR A 113 1.68 -3.18 -12.02
C THR A 113 0.72 -4.04 -11.19
N SER A 114 0.52 -5.30 -11.60
CA SER A 114 -0.18 -6.30 -10.80
C SER A 114 0.77 -7.42 -10.37
N LEU A 115 0.90 -7.61 -9.06
CA LEU A 115 1.59 -8.75 -8.44
C LEU A 115 0.53 -9.65 -7.79
N LEU A 116 0.28 -10.81 -8.39
CA LEU A 116 -0.73 -11.76 -7.93
C LEU A 116 -0.03 -13.07 -7.57
N ALA A 117 -0.01 -13.41 -6.27
CA ALA A 117 0.58 -14.64 -5.76
C ALA A 117 -0.51 -15.71 -5.51
N PHE A 118 -1.42 -15.86 -6.47
CA PHE A 118 -2.43 -16.91 -6.54
C PHE A 118 -2.88 -17.07 -7.99
N ASN A 119 -3.45 -18.23 -8.31
CA ASN A 119 -4.09 -18.52 -9.59
C ASN A 119 -5.53 -18.95 -9.34
N HIS A 120 -6.37 -18.81 -10.37
CA HIS A 120 -7.65 -19.51 -10.38
C HIS A 120 -7.42 -20.99 -10.66
N GLY A 121 -8.21 -21.87 -10.05
CA GLY A 121 -8.35 -23.25 -10.50
C GLY A 121 -8.88 -23.32 -11.94
N TYR A 122 -8.37 -24.27 -12.72
CA TYR A 122 -8.76 -24.49 -14.12
C TYR A 122 -8.76 -25.97 -14.50
N GLU A 123 -8.73 -26.87 -13.51
CA GLU A 123 -8.55 -28.30 -13.74
C GLU A 123 -9.77 -28.96 -14.42
N ASP A 124 -10.99 -28.48 -14.12
CA ASP A 124 -12.23 -28.96 -14.72
C ASP A 124 -12.76 -27.95 -15.77
N PRO A 125 -12.68 -28.24 -17.08
CA PRO A 125 -13.14 -27.30 -18.12
C PRO A 125 -14.66 -27.12 -18.17
N ASP A 126 -15.44 -27.99 -17.53
CA ASP A 126 -16.91 -27.90 -17.50
C ASP A 126 -17.43 -27.06 -16.32
N THR A 127 -16.56 -26.67 -15.38
CA THR A 127 -16.89 -25.80 -14.24
C THR A 127 -16.48 -24.35 -14.51
N GLU A 128 -17.41 -23.41 -14.33
CA GLU A 128 -17.16 -21.96 -14.49
C GLU A 128 -16.00 -21.48 -13.58
N VAL A 129 -15.06 -20.69 -14.12
CA VAL A 129 -13.82 -20.28 -13.42
C VAL A 129 -14.06 -19.65 -12.04
N PHE A 130 -15.14 -18.90 -11.84
CA PHE A 130 -15.41 -18.28 -10.54
C PHE A 130 -15.88 -19.26 -9.46
N ARG A 131 -16.25 -20.49 -9.84
CA ARG A 131 -16.61 -21.60 -8.94
C ARG A 131 -15.46 -22.58 -8.75
N GLN A 132 -14.38 -22.43 -9.50
CA GLN A 132 -13.15 -23.17 -9.31
C GLN A 132 -12.46 -22.73 -8.01
N PRO A 133 -11.67 -23.61 -7.38
CA PRO A 133 -10.89 -23.27 -6.19
C PRO A 133 -9.90 -22.11 -6.42
#